data_AF-A0AAF0FQZ2-F1
#
_entry.id   AF-A0AAF0FQZ2-F1
#
_cell.length_a   1.000
_cell.length_b   1.000
_cell.length_c   1.000
_cell.angle_alpha   90.00
_cell.angle_beta   90.00
_cell.angle_gamma   90.00
#
_symmetry.space_group_name_H-M   'P 1'
#
loop_
_entity.id
_entity.type
_entity.pdbx_description
1 polymer ?
#
loop_
_entity_poly.entity_id
_entity_poly.type
_entity_poly.pdbx_seq_one_letter_code
_entity_poly.pdbx_strand_id
1 'polypeptide(L)'
;MTDKKGQKQTFLLSLFVMLILICVPASVMGCTIFVVTPDASTDETVYIGHTNDGVGKDWRNIDDVVLTYIPSADHEAGSKRIVYFDPNSGSDAAGNKGDNSDLSVLGSIEQVPHTYAYYTASYGMINEKNLMSAECTDYAKYEPNALENKRMFYSSELSNVALERCTKAKEAVSLVGDLIDRYGYYGTGETLIFADEKEAWVIEMCGNPAEETGGLWVAEKIPDGEIFVAANEFRIREVKKNSPDMMYSKNLFSAAEKAGWWSPADGELDWLKTVSYGEYSHPYYSLMRVWRLEDKLAPSLELSPYVENSYTKDYPFSIKPDEKVDFKTAINMFRDHYEGTEFDLTKGDAAGPFGNPYRYLGPHDAHTDFQNETEMEVRPGANVRPISAIFCSYSYVAQIRPDLPDELKGVLWFGPAVAYETVYAPIYASSEGVSDSYTKGSRLNYNYNTAYWTFDLLTNWAMLKYNAMTDDISQEQKRLEEESFAKLKDTDESAKKCLESGDSDGATSVISNFTVSRGDEIISDWKALTAEMIVKYSNGLVTDPVTEDVSEGGYPDDWYNETGYQYGPRVYQFDELKETDGLSYTNKSVWVKKDSTFEEILEDI
;
A
#
# COMPACT_ATOMS: atom_id res chain seq x y z
N MET A 1 34.09 -65.43 12.51
CA MET A 1 34.88 -64.35 13.12
C MET A 1 35.87 -63.89 12.06
N THR A 2 35.98 -62.65 11.61
CA THR A 2 35.44 -61.33 12.03
C THR A 2 35.82 -60.43 10.85
N ASP A 3 34.83 -60.05 10.05
CA ASP A 3 34.13 -58.76 10.08
C ASP A 3 34.81 -57.68 9.22
N LYS A 4 34.38 -57.65 7.95
CA LYS A 4 34.61 -56.56 6.99
C LYS A 4 33.53 -55.50 7.21
N LYS A 5 33.68 -54.68 8.26
CA LYS A 5 32.88 -53.45 8.47
C LYS A 5 33.78 -52.43 9.16
N GLY A 6 34.36 -51.49 8.40
CA GLY A 6 35.18 -50.45 9.03
C GLY A 6 35.90 -49.45 8.13
N GLN A 7 35.70 -49.44 6.82
CA GLN A 7 36.42 -48.51 5.93
C GLN A 7 35.56 -47.82 4.86
N LYS A 8 34.24 -47.72 5.10
CA LYS A 8 33.32 -46.94 4.24
C LYS A 8 32.52 -45.85 4.99
N GLN A 9 32.87 -45.53 6.24
CA GLN A 9 32.15 -44.53 7.04
C GLN A 9 32.89 -43.22 7.28
N THR A 10 34.11 -43.04 6.75
CA THR A 10 34.92 -41.83 7.00
C THR A 10 35.15 -40.96 5.76
N PHE A 11 34.40 -41.20 4.68
CA PHE A 11 34.42 -40.36 3.45
C PHE A 11 33.04 -39.80 3.08
N LEU A 12 32.04 -40.00 3.95
CA LEU A 12 30.65 -39.55 3.77
C LEU A 12 30.21 -38.54 4.84
N LEU A 13 31.13 -38.08 5.70
CA LEU A 13 30.87 -37.08 6.74
C LEU A 13 31.55 -35.73 6.48
N SER A 14 32.11 -35.52 5.29
CA SER A 14 32.80 -34.28 4.89
C SER A 14 32.21 -33.64 3.64
N LEU A 15 31.03 -34.08 3.20
CA LEU A 15 30.29 -33.52 2.05
C LEU A 15 28.83 -33.17 2.41
N PHE A 16 28.57 -32.85 3.68
CA PHE A 16 27.24 -32.48 4.18
C PHE A 16 27.29 -31.22 5.07
N VAL A 17 28.29 -30.35 4.87
CA VAL A 17 28.51 -29.13 5.66
C VAL A 17 28.63 -27.87 4.78
N MET A 18 28.34 -27.92 3.48
CA MET A 18 28.46 -26.72 2.64
C MET A 18 27.37 -26.63 1.58
N LEU A 19 26.16 -26.34 2.03
CA LEU A 19 25.12 -25.58 1.30
C LEU A 19 23.91 -25.44 2.24
N ILE A 20 24.12 -24.75 3.36
CA ILE A 20 23.01 -23.97 3.91
C ILE A 20 23.07 -22.68 3.10
N LEU A 21 22.34 -22.67 1.98
CA LEU A 21 21.81 -21.42 1.44
C LEU A 21 21.01 -20.84 2.60
N ILE A 22 21.58 -19.83 3.25
CA ILE A 22 20.82 -18.98 4.15
C ILE A 22 19.91 -18.21 3.19
N CYS A 23 18.73 -18.77 2.90
CA CYS A 23 17.63 -17.98 2.38
C CYS A 23 17.27 -17.03 3.52
N VAL A 24 17.83 -15.83 3.46
CA VAL A 24 17.29 -14.70 4.22
C VAL A 24 15.91 -14.44 3.59
N PRO A 25 14.81 -14.57 4.34
CA PRO A 25 13.51 -14.21 3.81
C PRO A 25 13.51 -12.71 3.53
N ALA A 26 13.27 -12.34 2.27
CA ALA A 26 13.02 -10.96 1.89
C ALA A 26 11.66 -10.51 2.48
N SER A 27 11.62 -9.24 2.88
CA SER A 27 10.43 -8.55 3.34
C SER A 27 9.38 -8.49 2.23
N VAL A 28 8.10 -8.57 2.60
CA VAL A 28 6.98 -8.30 1.70
C VAL A 28 6.37 -6.99 2.19
N MET A 29 6.91 -5.89 1.69
CA MET A 29 6.31 -4.56 1.83
C MET A 29 6.04 -4.05 0.42
N GLY A 30 4.78 -3.80 0.13
CA GLY A 30 4.34 -3.21 -1.11
C GLY A 30 3.58 -1.95 -0.81
N CYS A 31 3.75 -0.91 -1.61
CA CYS A 31 2.99 0.32 -1.47
C CYS A 31 2.56 0.78 -2.84
N THR A 32 1.48 1.54 -2.90
CA THR A 32 1.11 2.32 -4.09
C THR A 32 0.92 3.75 -3.63
N ILE A 33 1.62 4.68 -4.28
CA ILE A 33 1.50 6.11 -4.00
C ILE A 33 1.12 6.88 -5.25
N PHE A 34 0.46 8.00 -5.04
CA PHE A 34 0.20 8.96 -6.10
C PHE A 34 0.22 10.38 -5.56
N VAL A 35 0.35 11.34 -6.45
CA VAL A 35 0.05 12.73 -6.16
C VAL A 35 -0.59 13.41 -7.37
N VAL A 36 -1.59 14.23 -7.08
CA VAL A 36 -2.31 15.08 -8.04
C VAL A 36 -1.95 16.52 -7.70
N THR A 37 -1.33 17.22 -8.65
CA THR A 37 -0.97 18.64 -8.48
C THR A 37 -2.22 19.54 -8.56
N PRO A 38 -2.18 20.79 -8.05
CA PRO A 38 -3.35 21.67 -8.02
C PRO A 38 -4.05 21.83 -9.37
N ASP A 39 -3.26 22.06 -10.43
CA ASP A 39 -3.82 22.30 -11.77
C ASP A 39 -4.42 21.03 -12.40
N ALA A 40 -4.05 19.85 -11.89
CA ALA A 40 -4.61 18.56 -12.30
C ALA A 40 -5.92 18.21 -11.58
N SER A 41 -6.26 18.90 -10.48
CA SER A 41 -7.48 18.66 -9.73
C SER A 41 -8.62 19.62 -10.11
N THR A 42 -9.85 19.19 -9.80
CA THR A 42 -11.07 19.96 -10.11
C THR A 42 -11.25 21.20 -9.24
N ASP A 43 -10.64 21.22 -8.06
CA ASP A 43 -10.82 22.20 -7.00
C ASP A 43 -9.51 22.87 -6.57
N GLU A 44 -8.45 22.75 -7.38
CA GLU A 44 -7.11 23.28 -7.10
C GLU A 44 -6.48 22.71 -5.82
N THR A 45 -7.05 21.62 -5.30
CA THR A 45 -6.53 20.87 -4.17
C THR A 45 -5.36 19.98 -4.60
N VAL A 46 -4.34 19.89 -3.77
CA VAL A 46 -3.32 18.85 -3.89
C VAL A 46 -3.83 17.59 -3.21
N TYR A 47 -3.81 16.47 -3.92
CA TYR A 47 -4.09 15.16 -3.33
C TYR A 47 -2.82 14.32 -3.32
N ILE A 48 -2.52 13.68 -2.21
CA ILE A 48 -1.46 12.68 -2.10
C ILE A 48 -2.05 11.41 -1.51
N GLY A 49 -1.71 10.27 -2.09
CA GLY A 49 -2.22 8.98 -1.65
C GLY A 49 -1.10 8.02 -1.28
N HIS A 50 -1.39 7.14 -0.32
CA HIS A 50 -0.52 6.02 0.03
C HIS A 50 -1.34 4.80 0.47
N THR A 51 -1.01 3.61 -0.06
CA THR A 51 -1.33 2.31 0.56
C THR A 51 -0.11 1.71 1.23
N ASN A 52 -0.21 1.36 2.50
CA ASN A 52 0.86 0.64 3.21
C ASN A 52 0.49 -0.85 3.24
N ASP A 53 0.98 -1.61 2.27
CA ASP A 53 0.69 -3.03 2.15
C ASP A 53 1.84 -3.86 2.73
N GLY A 54 1.75 -4.12 4.03
CA GLY A 54 2.73 -4.93 4.72
C GLY A 54 2.08 -5.59 5.91
N VAL A 55 2.33 -6.88 6.11
CA VAL A 55 2.04 -7.51 7.40
C VAL A 55 3.17 -7.30 8.38
N GLY A 56 4.38 -6.95 7.98
CA GLY A 56 5.49 -6.54 8.84
C GLY A 56 6.84 -6.90 8.22
N LYS A 57 7.88 -7.18 9.03
CA LYS A 57 9.23 -7.54 8.52
C LYS A 57 9.20 -8.65 7.46
N ASP A 58 8.28 -9.61 7.56
CA ASP A 58 7.92 -10.55 6.48
C ASP A 58 6.46 -10.99 6.66
N TRP A 59 5.96 -11.86 5.77
CA TRP A 59 4.56 -12.31 5.88
C TRP A 59 4.20 -13.06 7.17
N ARG A 60 5.20 -13.41 8.00
CA ARG A 60 5.07 -14.16 9.26
C ARG A 60 5.25 -13.27 10.50
N ASN A 61 5.75 -12.05 10.35
CA ASN A 61 5.90 -11.07 11.42
C ASN A 61 4.85 -9.99 11.23
N ILE A 62 3.97 -9.86 12.21
CA ILE A 62 2.81 -8.97 12.14
C ILE A 62 3.13 -7.64 12.83
N ASP A 63 3.07 -6.53 12.10
CA ASP A 63 3.31 -5.17 12.56
C ASP A 63 2.03 -4.51 13.06
N ASP A 64 2.08 -4.05 14.30
CA ASP A 64 1.01 -3.29 14.92
C ASP A 64 1.10 -1.82 14.48
N VAL A 65 0.64 -1.52 13.27
CA VAL A 65 0.62 -0.15 12.74
C VAL A 65 -0.65 0.57 13.18
N VAL A 66 -0.46 1.71 13.86
CA VAL A 66 -1.55 2.58 14.34
C VAL A 66 -1.29 4.02 13.94
N LEU A 67 -2.36 4.80 13.79
CA LEU A 67 -2.24 6.23 13.54
C LEU A 67 -1.81 6.93 14.82
N THR A 68 -0.75 7.72 14.74
CA THR A 68 -0.16 8.43 15.88
C THR A 68 -0.13 9.93 15.61
N TYR A 69 -0.64 10.71 16.56
CA TYR A 69 -0.49 12.16 16.59
C TYR A 69 0.74 12.53 17.43
N ILE A 70 1.65 13.28 16.84
CA ILE A 70 2.82 13.85 17.52
C ILE A 70 2.56 15.36 17.69
N PRO A 71 2.48 15.87 18.93
CA PRO A 71 2.22 17.29 19.16
C PRO A 71 3.43 18.17 18.83
N SER A 72 3.17 19.43 18.49
CA SER A 72 4.22 20.45 18.37
C SER A 72 4.94 20.64 19.70
N ALA A 73 6.22 21.02 19.67
CA ALA A 73 7.00 21.22 20.88
C ALA A 73 8.08 22.28 20.70
N ASP A 74 8.31 23.05 21.76
CA ASP A 74 9.47 23.93 21.90
C ASP A 74 10.61 23.19 22.61
N HIS A 75 11.84 23.41 22.17
CA HIS A 75 13.01 22.69 22.65
C HIS A 75 14.08 23.65 23.18
N GLU A 76 14.77 23.25 24.25
CA GLU A 76 15.87 24.02 24.81
C GLU A 76 17.05 24.12 23.83
N ALA A 77 17.73 25.26 23.83
CA ALA A 77 18.88 25.49 22.95
C ALA A 77 20.01 24.47 23.22
N GLY A 78 20.50 23.82 22.17
CA GLY A 78 21.55 22.80 22.24
C GLY A 78 21.06 21.39 22.60
N SER A 79 19.74 21.19 22.73
CA SER A 79 19.14 19.87 22.85
C SER A 79 19.35 19.04 21.57
N LYS A 80 19.15 17.72 21.69
CA LYS A 80 19.34 16.74 20.62
C LYS A 80 18.06 15.99 20.34
N ARG A 81 17.79 15.71 19.07
CA ARG A 81 16.74 14.78 18.64
C ARG A 81 17.35 13.40 18.48
N ILE A 82 16.86 12.42 19.23
CA ILE A 82 17.29 11.02 19.09
C ILE A 82 16.79 10.46 17.75
N VAL A 83 17.59 9.59 17.15
CA VAL A 83 17.24 8.85 15.93
C VAL A 83 17.23 7.36 16.29
N TYR A 84 16.09 6.73 16.09
CA TYR A 84 15.88 5.32 16.41
C TYR A 84 16.02 4.44 15.15
N PHE A 85 16.39 3.18 15.37
CA PHE A 85 16.37 2.17 14.34
C PHE A 85 14.94 1.78 13.98
N ASP A 86 14.69 1.66 12.69
CA ASP A 86 13.47 1.11 12.13
C ASP A 86 13.64 -0.40 11.91
N PRO A 87 12.92 -1.25 12.68
CA PRO A 87 12.97 -2.70 12.53
C PRO A 87 12.43 -3.21 11.19
N ASN A 88 11.70 -2.38 10.44
CA ASN A 88 11.02 -2.73 9.19
C ASN A 88 11.79 -2.31 7.94
N SER A 89 12.96 -1.68 8.10
CA SER A 89 13.82 -1.16 7.02
C SER A 89 14.33 -2.15 5.96
N GLY A 90 13.96 -3.44 6.05
CA GLY A 90 14.57 -4.53 5.28
C GLY A 90 16.00 -4.87 5.71
N SER A 91 16.62 -4.10 6.63
CA SER A 91 17.99 -4.34 7.10
C SER A 91 18.06 -5.22 8.36
N ASP A 92 19.04 -6.13 8.40
CA ASP A 92 19.17 -7.14 9.46
C ASP A 92 20.00 -6.68 10.68
N ALA A 93 20.61 -5.48 10.66
CA ALA A 93 21.47 -5.04 11.77
C ALA A 93 21.01 -3.75 12.46
N ALA A 94 20.14 -3.94 13.44
CA ALA A 94 20.36 -3.46 14.82
C ALA A 94 19.67 -4.36 15.88
N GLY A 95 18.97 -5.41 15.48
CA GLY A 95 18.13 -6.24 16.35
C GLY A 95 18.68 -7.64 16.66
N ASN A 96 19.99 -7.79 16.92
CA ASN A 96 20.51 -9.07 17.46
C ASN A 96 20.38 -9.13 18.99
N LYS A 97 19.20 -8.75 19.49
CA LYS A 97 18.74 -9.03 20.85
C LYS A 97 17.24 -9.30 20.77
N GLY A 98 16.89 -10.57 20.91
CA GLY A 98 15.55 -10.94 21.33
C GLY A 98 15.32 -10.34 22.71
N ASP A 99 14.65 -9.21 22.76
CA ASP A 99 13.71 -8.81 23.81
C ASP A 99 12.97 -7.56 23.32
N ASN A 100 11.65 -7.69 23.21
CA ASN A 100 10.71 -6.60 23.01
C ASN A 100 10.88 -5.58 24.15
N SER A 101 11.37 -4.37 23.87
CA SER A 101 10.88 -3.08 24.45
C SER A 101 11.74 -1.85 24.16
N ASP A 102 13.01 -1.98 23.74
CA ASP A 102 13.87 -0.80 23.50
C ASP A 102 14.17 -0.63 22.00
N LEU A 103 13.58 0.40 21.38
CA LEU A 103 14.01 0.88 20.06
C LEU A 103 15.50 1.20 20.13
N SER A 104 16.29 0.56 19.27
CA SER A 104 17.75 0.75 19.29
C SER A 104 18.10 2.16 18.84
N VAL A 105 18.76 2.93 19.70
CA VAL A 105 19.22 4.29 19.36
C VAL A 105 20.38 4.20 18.35
N LEU A 106 20.23 4.83 17.19
CA LEU A 106 21.28 4.91 16.17
C LEU A 106 22.18 6.14 16.33
N GLY A 107 21.69 7.17 17.02
CA GLY A 107 22.45 8.39 17.28
C GLY A 107 21.52 9.56 17.57
N SER A 108 22.00 10.78 17.30
CA SER A 108 21.19 11.98 17.44
C SER A 108 21.60 13.08 16.45
N ILE A 109 20.66 13.99 16.17
CA ILE A 109 20.88 15.21 15.40
C ILE A 109 20.63 16.44 16.27
N GLU A 110 21.11 17.61 15.83
CA GLU A 110 20.76 18.87 16.48
C GLU A 110 19.23 19.05 16.49
N GLN A 111 18.70 19.48 17.63
CA GLN A 111 17.29 19.81 17.72
C GLN A 111 17.03 21.25 17.26
N VAL A 112 15.90 21.46 16.60
CA VAL A 112 15.42 22.79 16.22
C VAL A 112 14.64 23.43 17.38
N PRO A 113 14.59 24.77 17.49
CA PRO A 113 13.90 25.42 18.60
C PRO A 113 12.41 25.08 18.71
N HIS A 114 11.76 24.76 17.60
CA HIS A 114 10.34 24.43 17.52
C HIS A 114 10.12 23.32 16.49
N THR A 115 9.31 22.33 16.82
CA THR A 115 8.83 21.28 15.91
C THR A 115 7.32 21.37 15.75
N TYR A 116 6.84 21.10 14.54
CA TYR A 116 5.42 21.10 14.20
C TYR A 116 4.72 19.81 14.63
N ALA A 117 3.42 19.90 14.89
CA ALA A 117 2.57 18.74 15.09
C ALA A 117 2.34 17.99 13.78
N TYR A 118 2.25 16.67 13.82
CA TYR A 118 2.02 15.84 12.63
C TYR A 118 1.39 14.49 12.94
N TYR A 119 0.85 13.88 11.89
CA TYR A 119 0.34 12.51 11.90
C TYR A 119 1.34 11.57 11.23
N THR A 120 1.53 10.40 11.84
CA THR A 120 2.41 9.34 11.36
C THR A 120 1.83 7.97 11.69
N ALA A 121 2.22 6.95 10.94
CA ALA A 121 2.03 5.56 11.30
C ALA A 121 3.35 4.82 11.10
N SER A 122 3.51 4.06 10.00
CA SER A 122 4.84 3.60 9.58
C SER A 122 5.70 4.76 9.06
N TYR A 123 5.05 5.72 8.39
CA TYR A 123 5.67 6.89 7.77
C TYR A 123 4.89 8.14 8.13
N GLY A 124 5.55 9.29 8.07
CA GLY A 124 4.90 10.59 8.17
C GLY A 124 3.84 10.77 7.08
N MET A 125 2.72 11.41 7.42
CA MET A 125 1.58 11.60 6.50
C MET A 125 1.29 13.07 6.20
N ILE A 126 1.07 13.88 7.24
CA ILE A 126 0.75 15.31 7.13
C ILE A 126 1.09 16.05 8.42
N ASN A 127 1.54 17.30 8.32
CA ASN A 127 1.75 18.19 9.48
C ASN A 127 0.74 19.33 9.55
N GLU A 128 0.68 20.00 10.71
CA GLU A 128 -0.20 21.16 10.97
C GLU A 128 0.07 22.38 10.05
N LYS A 129 1.16 22.36 9.27
CA LYS A 129 1.50 23.38 8.26
C LYS A 129 1.12 22.94 6.85
N ASN A 130 0.33 21.87 6.73
CA ASN A 130 -0.18 21.32 5.48
C ASN A 130 0.92 20.79 4.54
N LEU A 131 2.10 20.43 5.07
CA LEU A 131 3.07 19.62 4.33
C LEU A 131 2.63 18.16 4.44
N MET A 132 2.51 17.48 3.30
CA MET A 132 2.13 16.08 3.22
C MET A 132 3.26 15.22 2.68
N SER A 133 3.25 13.95 3.04
CA SER A 133 4.16 12.95 2.51
C SER A 133 3.48 11.63 2.20
N ALA A 134 4.09 10.82 1.34
CA ALA A 134 3.73 9.44 1.04
C ALA A 134 5.00 8.63 0.76
N GLU A 135 4.98 7.32 0.97
CA GLU A 135 6.14 6.45 0.80
C GLU A 135 5.83 5.26 -0.10
N CYS A 136 6.83 4.85 -0.88
CA CYS A 136 6.83 3.56 -1.53
C CYS A 136 8.18 2.88 -1.42
N THR A 137 8.18 1.68 -0.85
CA THR A 137 9.35 0.81 -0.77
C THR A 137 9.81 0.36 -2.15
N ASP A 138 11.10 0.52 -2.43
CA ASP A 138 11.70 0.08 -3.68
C ASP A 138 12.86 -0.89 -3.40
N TYR A 139 13.32 -1.61 -4.42
CA TYR A 139 14.53 -2.41 -4.31
C TYR A 139 15.73 -1.67 -4.90
N ALA A 140 16.87 -1.75 -4.20
CA ALA A 140 18.13 -1.16 -4.64
C ALA A 140 19.25 -2.20 -4.71
N LYS A 141 20.26 -1.95 -5.54
CA LYS A 141 21.43 -2.84 -5.68
C LYS A 141 22.27 -2.94 -4.40
N TYR A 142 22.19 -1.93 -3.53
CA TYR A 142 22.96 -1.88 -2.30
C TYR A 142 22.08 -1.45 -1.12
N GLU A 143 21.90 -2.39 -0.19
CA GLU A 143 21.02 -2.25 0.97
C GLU A 143 21.82 -2.47 2.25
N PRO A 144 22.53 -1.44 2.70
CA PRO A 144 23.45 -1.63 3.79
C PRO A 144 22.75 -1.58 5.13
N ASN A 145 23.29 -2.31 6.10
CA ASN A 145 22.82 -2.26 7.48
C ASN A 145 23.04 -0.89 8.13
N ALA A 146 22.20 -0.55 9.11
CA ALA A 146 22.39 0.62 9.96
C ALA A 146 23.77 0.61 10.66
N LEU A 147 24.30 1.80 10.90
CA LEU A 147 25.58 1.97 11.59
C LEU A 147 25.50 3.17 12.54
N GLU A 148 25.68 2.90 13.83
CA GLU A 148 25.57 3.91 14.87
C GLU A 148 26.44 5.14 14.58
N ASN A 149 25.84 6.33 14.68
CA ASN A 149 26.45 7.64 14.42
C ASN A 149 27.03 7.85 13.00
N LYS A 150 26.68 7.00 12.02
CA LYS A 150 27.25 7.04 10.66
C LYS A 150 26.22 6.83 9.55
N ARG A 151 25.31 5.87 9.74
CA ARG A 151 24.26 5.48 8.80
C ARG A 151 22.98 5.28 9.60
N MET A 152 22.33 6.39 9.87
CA MET A 152 21.32 6.51 10.93
C MET A 152 19.89 6.60 10.40
N PHE A 153 19.69 6.90 9.12
CA PHE A 153 18.35 7.18 8.59
C PHE A 153 17.85 6.11 7.63
N TYR A 154 16.55 5.85 7.74
CA TYR A 154 15.72 5.14 6.78
C TYR A 154 14.51 6.04 6.43
N SER A 155 13.75 5.71 5.37
CA SER A 155 12.73 6.60 4.81
C SER A 155 11.64 7.00 5.81
N SER A 156 11.20 6.08 6.68
CA SER A 156 10.24 6.34 7.77
C SER A 156 10.67 7.52 8.63
N GLU A 157 11.87 7.46 9.19
CA GLU A 157 12.37 8.49 10.07
C GLU A 157 12.72 9.79 9.32
N LEU A 158 13.13 9.70 8.05
CA LEU A 158 13.33 10.87 7.19
C LEU A 158 12.02 11.62 6.95
N SER A 159 10.92 10.90 6.69
CA SER A 159 9.59 11.49 6.53
C SER A 159 9.10 12.16 7.82
N ASN A 160 9.31 11.53 8.98
CA ASN A 160 8.97 12.10 10.29
C ASN A 160 9.75 13.40 10.55
N VAL A 161 11.09 13.39 10.38
CA VAL A 161 11.93 14.58 10.58
C VAL A 161 11.55 15.72 9.63
N ALA A 162 11.17 15.40 8.39
CA ALA A 162 10.68 16.39 7.44
C ALA A 162 9.39 17.05 7.93
N LEU A 163 8.40 16.27 8.35
CA LEU A 163 7.13 16.80 8.86
C LEU A 163 7.28 17.56 10.18
N GLU A 164 8.24 17.18 11.03
CA GLU A 164 8.56 17.88 12.27
C GLU A 164 9.12 19.29 12.02
N ARG A 165 9.81 19.52 10.89
CA ARG A 165 10.71 20.68 10.74
C ARG A 165 10.42 21.56 9.53
N CYS A 166 9.70 21.07 8.53
CA CYS A 166 9.49 21.76 7.26
C CYS A 166 8.03 22.16 7.06
N THR A 167 7.84 23.17 6.22
CA THR A 167 6.52 23.68 5.84
C THR A 167 6.27 23.63 4.34
N LYS A 168 7.31 23.34 3.55
CA LYS A 168 7.28 23.31 2.09
C LYS A 168 7.92 22.04 1.54
N ALA A 169 7.42 21.56 0.40
CA ALA A 169 7.85 20.30 -0.21
C ALA A 169 9.33 20.32 -0.61
N LYS A 170 9.77 21.37 -1.29
CA LYS A 170 11.18 21.54 -1.69
C LYS A 170 12.12 21.68 -0.48
N GLU A 171 11.64 22.28 0.61
CA GLU A 171 12.36 22.38 1.88
C GLU A 171 12.57 20.99 2.48
N ALA A 172 11.51 20.17 2.51
CA ALA A 172 11.57 18.78 2.98
C ALA A 172 12.57 17.93 2.18
N VAL A 173 12.53 18.00 0.84
CA VAL A 173 13.50 17.32 -0.04
C VAL A 173 14.93 17.75 0.29
N SER A 174 15.15 19.06 0.48
CA SER A 174 16.47 19.59 0.82
C SER A 174 16.95 19.08 2.18
N LEU A 175 16.08 19.05 3.19
CA LEU A 175 16.39 18.54 4.52
C LEU A 175 16.70 17.04 4.48
N VAL A 176 15.87 16.24 3.83
CA VAL A 176 16.06 14.79 3.70
C VAL A 176 17.37 14.48 3.00
N GLY A 177 17.65 15.12 1.87
CA GLY A 177 18.91 14.98 1.15
C GLY A 177 20.13 15.36 2.00
N ASP A 178 20.03 16.45 2.76
CA ASP A 178 21.08 16.88 3.69
C ASP A 178 21.30 15.90 4.85
N LEU A 179 20.25 15.25 5.36
CA LEU A 179 20.35 14.23 6.40
C LEU A 179 21.03 12.97 5.86
N ILE A 180 20.67 12.55 4.65
CA ILE A 180 21.32 11.42 3.96
C ILE A 180 22.80 11.72 3.73
N ASP A 181 23.13 12.91 3.22
CA ASP A 181 24.51 13.32 2.93
C ASP A 181 25.38 13.34 4.20
N ARG A 182 24.82 13.71 5.35
CA ARG A 182 25.57 13.87 6.62
C ARG A 182 25.62 12.61 7.48
N TYR A 183 24.52 11.88 7.55
CA TYR A 183 24.29 10.83 8.54
C TYR A 183 23.95 9.48 7.90
N GLY A 184 23.89 9.41 6.57
CA GLY A 184 23.76 8.17 5.83
C GLY A 184 22.38 7.55 5.81
N TYR A 185 22.21 6.66 4.85
CA TYR A 185 20.98 5.93 4.59
C TYR A 185 21.22 4.41 4.68
N TYR A 186 20.41 3.70 5.46
CA TYR A 186 20.42 2.23 5.58
C TYR A 186 19.12 1.62 5.07
N GLY A 187 19.10 0.30 4.87
CA GLY A 187 17.91 -0.41 4.39
C GLY A 187 17.79 -0.43 2.88
N THR A 188 16.59 -0.81 2.43
CA THR A 188 16.25 -0.94 1.01
C THR A 188 16.07 0.42 0.32
N GLY A 189 15.92 0.41 -1.01
CA GLY A 189 15.59 1.61 -1.78
C GLY A 189 14.21 2.17 -1.43
N GLU A 190 14.00 3.47 -1.52
CA GLU A 190 12.75 4.09 -1.10
C GLU A 190 12.40 5.32 -1.93
N THR A 191 11.10 5.50 -2.19
CA THR A 191 10.52 6.70 -2.80
C THR A 191 9.69 7.43 -1.76
N LEU A 192 9.97 8.72 -1.55
CA LEU A 192 9.09 9.63 -0.81
C LEU A 192 8.53 10.69 -1.74
N ILE A 193 7.24 10.99 -1.58
CA ILE A 193 6.64 12.20 -2.12
C ILE A 193 6.55 13.22 -0.99
N PHE A 194 6.89 14.48 -1.25
CA PHE A 194 6.53 15.61 -0.42
C PHE A 194 5.68 16.58 -1.23
N ALA A 195 4.57 17.03 -0.68
CA ALA A 195 3.68 17.96 -1.34
C ALA A 195 3.17 19.04 -0.39
N ASP A 196 3.13 20.28 -0.86
CA ASP A 196 2.50 21.42 -0.18
C ASP A 196 1.45 22.06 -1.09
N GLU A 197 0.83 23.16 -0.66
CA GLU A 197 -0.24 23.85 -1.40
C GLU A 197 0.13 24.27 -2.84
N LYS A 198 1.42 24.30 -3.21
CA LYS A 198 1.90 24.83 -4.50
C LYS A 198 2.57 23.79 -5.37
N GLU A 199 3.35 22.89 -4.77
CA GLU A 199 4.19 21.97 -5.52
C GLU A 199 4.32 20.60 -4.86
N ALA A 200 4.64 19.61 -5.68
CA ALA A 200 4.97 18.26 -5.26
C ALA A 200 6.33 17.84 -5.81
N TRP A 201 7.09 17.12 -4.99
CA TRP A 201 8.40 16.59 -5.32
C TRP A 201 8.47 15.12 -4.97
N VAL A 202 9.08 14.33 -5.84
CA VAL A 202 9.46 12.94 -5.60
C VAL A 202 10.93 12.91 -5.25
N ILE A 203 11.32 12.22 -4.19
CA ILE A 203 12.71 11.91 -3.85
C ILE A 203 12.88 10.39 -3.73
N GLU A 204 13.82 9.85 -4.47
CA GLU A 204 14.20 8.43 -4.48
C GLU A 204 15.59 8.30 -3.86
N MET A 205 15.79 7.29 -3.01
CA MET A 205 17.00 7.14 -2.22
C MET A 205 17.42 5.68 -2.03
N CYS A 206 18.72 5.45 -1.87
CA CYS A 206 19.30 4.15 -1.59
C CYS A 206 20.64 4.25 -0.83
N GLY A 207 21.19 3.12 -0.42
CA GLY A 207 22.55 3.08 0.15
C GLY A 207 23.64 3.43 -0.87
N ASN A 208 24.78 3.94 -0.41
CA ASN A 208 25.96 4.17 -1.24
C ASN A 208 27.05 3.09 -0.99
N PRO A 209 27.41 2.25 -1.98
CA PRO A 209 28.47 1.24 -1.80
C PRO A 209 29.88 1.83 -1.78
N ALA A 210 30.05 3.07 -2.24
CA ALA A 210 31.35 3.70 -2.41
C ALA A 210 31.91 4.35 -1.12
N GLU A 211 31.07 4.54 -0.10
CA GLU A 211 31.39 5.25 1.15
C GLU A 211 30.79 4.52 2.37
N GLU A 212 31.49 4.57 3.51
CA GLU A 212 31.04 3.87 4.73
C GLU A 212 29.77 4.49 5.35
N THR A 213 29.58 5.80 5.16
CA THR A 213 28.45 6.58 5.70
C THR A 213 27.44 6.99 4.63
N GLY A 214 27.77 6.96 3.34
CA GLY A 214 26.97 7.63 2.31
C GLY A 214 25.65 6.91 2.00
N GLY A 215 24.59 7.67 1.77
CA GLY A 215 23.46 7.29 0.91
C GLY A 215 23.56 8.00 -0.43
N LEU A 216 22.73 7.60 -1.39
CA LEU A 216 22.52 8.28 -2.66
C LEU A 216 21.05 8.65 -2.78
N TRP A 217 20.76 9.77 -3.44
CA TRP A 217 19.40 10.20 -3.68
C TRP A 217 19.30 11.09 -4.92
N VAL A 218 18.12 11.08 -5.54
CA VAL A 218 17.70 12.00 -6.60
C VAL A 218 16.27 12.45 -6.31
N ALA A 219 15.92 13.67 -6.67
CA ALA A 219 14.59 14.20 -6.55
C ALA A 219 14.19 14.98 -7.80
N GLU A 220 12.94 14.88 -8.20
CA GLU A 220 12.34 15.58 -9.34
C GLU A 220 11.03 16.25 -8.93
N LYS A 221 10.84 17.51 -9.34
CA LYS A 221 9.58 18.24 -9.18
C LYS A 221 8.57 17.66 -10.17
N ILE A 222 7.36 17.39 -9.71
CA ILE A 222 6.26 17.01 -10.60
C ILE A 222 5.74 18.26 -11.32
N PRO A 223 5.57 18.23 -12.64
CA PRO A 223 5.03 19.36 -13.38
C PRO A 223 3.64 19.76 -12.91
N ASP A 224 3.38 21.07 -12.87
CA ASP A 224 2.06 21.61 -12.53
C ASP A 224 1.04 21.11 -13.59
N GLY A 225 -0.11 20.60 -13.14
CA GLY A 225 -1.15 20.07 -14.01
C GLY A 225 -1.02 18.59 -14.34
N GLU A 226 -0.06 17.90 -13.72
CA GLU A 226 0.19 16.48 -13.91
C GLU A 226 -0.02 15.66 -12.62
N ILE A 227 -0.04 14.34 -12.81
CA ILE A 227 -0.20 13.31 -11.80
C ILE A 227 1.02 12.40 -11.86
N PHE A 228 1.55 12.06 -10.69
CA PHE A 228 2.59 11.06 -10.53
C PHE A 228 2.02 9.84 -9.83
N VAL A 229 2.44 8.64 -10.26
CA VAL A 229 2.12 7.37 -9.62
C VAL A 229 3.43 6.62 -9.39
N ALA A 230 3.60 6.02 -8.23
CA ALA A 230 4.63 5.02 -8.03
C ALA A 230 4.05 3.78 -7.36
N ALA A 231 4.64 2.66 -7.76
CA ALA A 231 4.58 1.38 -7.08
C ALA A 231 6.03 1.00 -6.76
N ASN A 232 6.27 -0.23 -6.31
CA ASN A 232 7.57 -0.65 -5.77
C ASN A 232 8.68 -0.76 -6.85
N GLU A 233 9.00 0.33 -7.53
CA GLU A 233 10.07 0.52 -8.50
C GLU A 233 10.33 2.01 -8.64
N PHE A 234 11.60 2.40 -8.60
CA PHE A 234 12.02 3.78 -8.87
C PHE A 234 11.51 4.27 -10.23
N ARG A 235 10.99 5.49 -10.27
CA ARG A 235 10.44 6.13 -11.47
C ARG A 235 11.40 7.13 -12.11
N ILE A 236 12.31 7.74 -11.35
CA ILE A 236 13.23 8.76 -11.89
C ILE A 236 14.27 8.11 -12.82
N ARG A 237 14.43 8.68 -14.02
CA ARG A 237 15.33 8.20 -15.08
C ARG A 237 16.56 9.10 -15.21
N GLU A 238 16.65 9.90 -16.26
CA GLU A 238 17.85 10.69 -16.54
C GLU A 238 18.07 11.81 -15.54
N VAL A 239 19.23 11.81 -14.87
CA VAL A 239 19.63 12.88 -13.95
C VAL A 239 20.13 14.10 -14.72
N LYS A 240 19.27 15.10 -14.85
CA LYS A 240 19.53 16.36 -15.59
C LYS A 240 20.31 17.35 -14.74
N LYS A 241 21.61 17.50 -15.03
CA LYS A 241 22.49 18.46 -14.36
C LYS A 241 21.99 19.91 -14.57
N ASN A 242 21.95 20.68 -13.49
CA ASN A 242 21.50 22.10 -13.46
C ASN A 242 20.01 22.33 -13.76
N SER A 243 19.17 21.30 -13.75
CA SER A 243 17.72 21.50 -13.79
C SER A 243 17.24 22.17 -12.50
N PRO A 244 16.40 23.22 -12.55
CA PRO A 244 15.79 23.80 -11.35
C PRO A 244 14.78 22.86 -10.68
N ASP A 245 14.32 21.87 -11.45
CA ASP A 245 13.30 20.87 -11.10
C ASP A 245 13.93 19.53 -10.72
N MET A 246 15.26 19.48 -10.55
CA MET A 246 15.93 18.29 -9.99
C MET A 246 16.94 18.65 -8.90
N MET A 247 17.05 17.78 -7.92
CA MET A 247 18.05 17.80 -6.86
C MET A 247 18.65 16.40 -6.73
N TYR A 248 19.91 16.26 -6.37
CA TYR A 248 20.54 14.95 -6.19
C TYR A 248 21.76 15.03 -5.30
N SER A 249 22.18 13.89 -4.75
CA SER A 249 23.34 13.81 -3.87
C SER A 249 24.62 14.30 -4.58
N LYS A 250 25.41 15.12 -3.88
CA LYS A 250 26.60 15.76 -4.49
C LYS A 250 27.63 14.75 -4.99
N ASN A 251 27.67 13.57 -4.36
CA ASN A 251 28.58 12.47 -4.68
C ASN A 251 28.01 11.47 -5.69
N LEU A 252 26.79 11.65 -6.23
CA LEU A 252 26.09 10.66 -7.06
C LEU A 252 26.95 10.10 -8.21
N PHE A 253 27.42 10.96 -9.10
CA PHE A 253 28.21 10.54 -10.27
C PHE A 253 29.53 9.86 -9.87
N SER A 254 30.24 10.41 -8.89
CA SER A 254 31.51 9.83 -8.41
C SER A 254 31.33 8.50 -7.70
N ALA A 255 30.22 8.33 -6.97
CA ALA A 255 29.89 7.11 -6.27
C ALA A 255 29.51 6.01 -7.27
N ALA A 256 28.66 6.33 -8.24
CA ALA A 256 28.28 5.41 -9.32
C ALA A 256 29.50 4.96 -10.14
N GLU A 257 30.41 5.86 -10.47
CA GLU A 257 31.67 5.53 -11.17
C GLU A 257 32.58 4.64 -10.33
N LYS A 258 32.76 4.94 -9.04
CA LYS A 258 33.58 4.12 -8.14
C LYS A 258 32.98 2.75 -7.88
N ALA A 259 31.66 2.63 -7.89
CA ALA A 259 30.94 1.36 -7.79
C ALA A 259 30.97 0.55 -9.09
N GLY A 260 31.38 1.17 -10.21
CA GLY A 260 31.32 0.54 -11.54
C GLY A 260 29.90 0.45 -12.12
N TRP A 261 28.95 1.20 -11.55
CA TRP A 261 27.53 1.21 -11.99
C TRP A 261 27.28 2.12 -13.20
N TRP A 262 28.13 3.13 -13.39
CA TRP A 262 28.02 4.09 -14.49
C TRP A 262 29.38 4.70 -14.80
N SER A 263 29.64 5.07 -16.05
CA SER A 263 30.79 5.87 -16.45
C SER A 263 30.37 7.03 -17.35
N PRO A 264 31.18 8.12 -17.45
CA PRO A 264 30.90 9.20 -18.40
C PRO A 264 30.78 8.76 -19.87
N ALA A 265 31.29 7.58 -20.23
CA ALA A 265 31.17 7.04 -21.58
C ALA A 265 29.76 6.47 -21.87
N ASP A 266 28.96 6.18 -20.83
CA ASP A 266 27.61 5.63 -20.95
C ASP A 266 26.54 6.71 -21.22
N GLY A 267 26.91 7.99 -21.15
CA GLY A 267 26.03 9.13 -21.42
C GLY A 267 25.41 9.72 -20.15
N GLU A 268 24.15 10.13 -20.20
CA GLU A 268 23.42 10.60 -19.03
C GLU A 268 23.20 9.45 -18.03
N LEU A 269 23.23 9.76 -16.73
CA LEU A 269 22.99 8.76 -15.69
C LEU A 269 21.48 8.51 -15.60
N ASP A 270 21.06 7.28 -15.90
CA ASP A 270 19.68 6.79 -15.70
C ASP A 270 19.60 6.19 -14.28
N TRP A 271 18.95 6.91 -13.35
CA TRP A 271 18.92 6.58 -11.91
C TRP A 271 18.42 5.17 -11.66
N LEU A 272 17.20 4.83 -12.13
CA LEU A 272 16.63 3.49 -12.00
C LEU A 272 17.61 2.40 -12.44
N LYS A 273 18.15 2.49 -13.67
CA LYS A 273 19.10 1.49 -14.18
C LYS A 273 20.41 1.43 -13.40
N THR A 274 20.85 2.57 -12.88
CA THR A 274 22.14 2.68 -12.17
C THR A 274 22.04 2.01 -10.81
N VAL A 275 20.99 2.29 -10.04
CA VAL A 275 20.93 1.93 -8.60
C VAL A 275 19.96 0.80 -8.26
N SER A 276 19.11 0.33 -9.18
CA SER A 276 18.09 -0.70 -8.92
C SER A 276 18.13 -1.85 -9.94
N TYR A 277 17.47 -2.95 -9.60
CA TYR A 277 17.21 -4.09 -10.47
C TYR A 277 15.95 -3.91 -11.35
N GLY A 278 15.25 -2.79 -11.22
CA GLY A 278 13.94 -2.57 -11.84
C GLY A 278 12.83 -3.12 -10.95
N GLU A 279 11.82 -3.72 -11.58
CA GLU A 279 10.70 -4.43 -10.95
C GLU A 279 11.04 -5.17 -9.66
N TYR A 280 10.11 -5.07 -8.71
CA TYR A 280 10.26 -5.56 -7.35
C TYR A 280 10.36 -7.08 -7.28
N SER A 281 9.50 -7.76 -8.05
CA SER A 281 9.32 -9.20 -7.94
C SER A 281 9.00 -9.93 -9.23
N HIS A 282 8.17 -9.36 -10.10
CA HIS A 282 7.77 -9.98 -11.36
C HIS A 282 7.20 -8.91 -12.30
N PRO A 283 7.10 -9.15 -13.61
CA PRO A 283 6.73 -8.12 -14.60
C PRO A 283 5.35 -7.43 -14.43
N TYR A 284 4.53 -7.89 -13.49
CA TYR A 284 3.18 -7.38 -13.26
C TYR A 284 2.94 -7.08 -11.78
N TYR A 285 4.00 -6.67 -11.08
CA TYR A 285 3.95 -6.36 -9.66
C TYR A 285 3.85 -4.85 -9.42
N SER A 286 4.80 -4.07 -9.90
CA SER A 286 4.83 -2.61 -9.76
C SER A 286 4.31 -1.91 -11.01
N LEU A 287 4.84 -2.27 -12.17
CA LEU A 287 4.53 -1.63 -13.46
C LEU A 287 3.05 -1.77 -13.84
N MET A 288 2.40 -2.86 -13.44
CA MET A 288 0.97 -3.05 -13.69
C MET A 288 0.09 -2.05 -12.92
N ARG A 289 0.46 -1.72 -11.67
CA ARG A 289 -0.29 -0.74 -10.85
C ARG A 289 -0.08 0.69 -11.35
N VAL A 290 1.15 1.00 -11.75
CA VAL A 290 1.49 2.24 -12.45
C VAL A 290 0.64 2.39 -13.71
N TRP A 291 0.70 1.41 -14.61
CA TRP A 291 -0.07 1.40 -15.84
C TRP A 291 -1.55 1.62 -15.56
N ARG A 292 -2.13 0.86 -14.63
CA ARG A 292 -3.55 0.90 -14.36
C ARG A 292 -4.03 2.28 -13.94
N LEU A 293 -3.29 2.96 -13.06
CA LEU A 293 -3.66 4.30 -12.64
C LEU A 293 -3.45 5.34 -13.75
N GLU A 294 -2.34 5.25 -14.50
CA GLU A 294 -2.09 6.14 -15.63
C GLU A 294 -3.13 5.96 -16.75
N ASP A 295 -3.49 4.72 -17.10
CA ASP A 295 -4.49 4.36 -18.12
C ASP A 295 -5.90 4.82 -17.73
N LYS A 296 -6.30 4.69 -16.45
CA LYS A 296 -7.60 5.19 -15.98
C LYS A 296 -7.70 6.73 -16.03
N LEU A 297 -6.59 7.43 -15.81
CA LEU A 297 -6.57 8.88 -15.70
C LEU A 297 -6.27 9.59 -17.03
N ALA A 298 -5.54 8.93 -17.93
CA ALA A 298 -5.20 9.43 -19.26
C ALA A 298 -5.35 8.32 -20.32
N PRO A 299 -6.57 7.78 -20.52
CA PRO A 299 -6.80 6.73 -21.53
C PRO A 299 -6.45 7.17 -22.95
N SER A 300 -6.40 8.48 -23.23
CA SER A 300 -5.94 9.02 -24.52
C SER A 300 -4.47 8.71 -24.84
N LEU A 301 -3.65 8.33 -23.86
CA LEU A 301 -2.27 7.89 -24.07
C LEU A 301 -2.18 6.48 -24.64
N GLU A 302 -3.26 5.70 -24.58
CA GLU A 302 -3.33 4.31 -25.07
C GLU A 302 -2.16 3.45 -24.54
N LEU A 303 -1.83 3.61 -23.24
CA LEU A 303 -0.73 2.89 -22.62
C LEU A 303 -0.99 1.38 -22.63
N SER A 304 -0.01 0.61 -23.09
CA SER A 304 -0.09 -0.85 -23.10
C SER A 304 0.28 -1.41 -21.73
N PRO A 305 -0.47 -2.37 -21.15
CA PRO A 305 -0.05 -3.09 -19.95
C PRO A 305 1.17 -4.00 -20.19
N TYR A 306 1.49 -4.25 -21.45
CA TYR A 306 2.61 -5.08 -21.88
C TYR A 306 3.81 -4.20 -22.21
N VAL A 307 4.92 -4.43 -21.49
CA VAL A 307 6.20 -3.73 -21.65
C VAL A 307 7.33 -4.73 -21.90
N GLU A 308 8.42 -4.27 -22.50
CA GLU A 308 9.53 -5.14 -22.92
C GLU A 308 10.30 -5.75 -21.73
N ASN A 309 10.56 -4.95 -20.68
CA ASN A 309 11.31 -5.35 -19.48
C ASN A 309 11.08 -4.35 -18.34
N SER A 310 11.66 -4.62 -17.17
CA SER A 310 11.48 -3.76 -15.99
C SER A 310 11.97 -2.34 -16.19
N TYR A 311 13.03 -2.12 -16.96
CA TYR A 311 13.58 -0.77 -17.20
C TYR A 311 12.87 0.00 -18.32
N THR A 312 11.61 -0.36 -18.63
CA THR A 312 10.79 0.28 -19.67
C THR A 312 10.70 1.79 -19.49
N LYS A 313 10.51 2.53 -20.59
CA LYS A 313 10.22 3.96 -20.60
C LYS A 313 8.82 4.26 -21.15
N ASP A 314 8.00 3.22 -21.32
CA ASP A 314 6.67 3.34 -21.90
C ASP A 314 5.71 4.08 -20.95
N TYR A 315 5.97 4.03 -19.65
CA TYR A 315 5.22 4.77 -18.62
C TYR A 315 6.00 6.02 -18.20
N PRO A 316 5.55 7.23 -18.57
CA PRO A 316 6.26 8.48 -18.30
C PRO A 316 6.34 8.76 -16.80
N PHE A 317 7.30 9.59 -16.36
CA PHE A 317 7.45 9.95 -14.95
C PHE A 317 6.14 10.49 -14.33
N SER A 318 5.44 11.35 -15.07
CA SER A 318 4.11 11.86 -14.72
C SER A 318 3.28 12.03 -15.98
N ILE A 319 1.96 12.10 -15.81
CA ILE A 319 0.99 12.24 -16.89
C ILE A 319 0.08 13.44 -16.65
N LYS A 320 -0.36 14.08 -17.74
CA LYS A 320 -1.50 14.98 -17.69
C LYS A 320 -2.78 14.14 -17.79
N PRO A 321 -3.71 14.21 -16.84
CA PRO A 321 -4.96 13.47 -16.93
C PRO A 321 -5.86 14.05 -18.03
N ASP A 322 -6.68 13.20 -18.64
CA ASP A 322 -7.65 13.59 -19.68
C ASP A 322 -8.76 14.48 -19.09
N GLU A 323 -9.16 14.16 -17.85
CA GLU A 323 -10.09 14.96 -17.05
C GLU A 323 -9.45 15.31 -15.70
N LYS A 324 -9.75 16.51 -15.20
CA LYS A 324 -9.28 16.92 -13.87
C LYS A 324 -9.79 15.95 -12.80
N VAL A 325 -8.93 15.63 -11.84
CA VAL A 325 -9.23 14.68 -10.76
C VAL A 325 -10.04 15.35 -9.66
N ASP A 326 -11.19 14.77 -9.33
CA ASP A 326 -11.93 15.14 -8.14
C ASP A 326 -11.53 14.27 -6.93
N PHE A 327 -11.92 14.71 -5.74
CA PHE A 327 -11.62 14.00 -4.51
C PHE A 327 -12.07 12.53 -4.56
N LYS A 328 -13.26 12.27 -5.11
CA LYS A 328 -13.82 10.91 -5.18
C LYS A 328 -12.96 10.02 -6.06
N THR A 329 -12.46 10.55 -7.18
CA THR A 329 -11.52 9.85 -8.05
C THR A 329 -10.22 9.55 -7.32
N ALA A 330 -9.66 10.52 -6.59
CA ALA A 330 -8.44 10.33 -5.81
C ALA A 330 -8.57 9.19 -4.77
N ILE A 331 -9.64 9.14 -3.98
CA ILE A 331 -9.88 8.00 -3.06
C ILE A 331 -10.02 6.67 -3.81
N ASN A 332 -10.76 6.66 -4.91
CA ASN A 332 -11.04 5.42 -5.64
C ASN A 332 -9.85 4.89 -6.43
N MET A 333 -8.73 5.62 -6.53
CA MET A 333 -7.48 5.10 -7.10
C MET A 333 -6.98 3.88 -6.33
N PHE A 334 -7.24 3.76 -5.02
CA PHE A 334 -6.83 2.60 -4.23
C PHE A 334 -7.84 1.43 -4.21
N ARG A 335 -9.00 1.61 -4.84
CA ARG A 335 -10.09 0.62 -4.87
C ARG A 335 -10.18 -0.08 -6.21
N ASP A 336 -9.07 -0.69 -6.64
CA ASP A 336 -8.97 -1.31 -7.96
C ASP A 336 -8.21 -2.64 -7.91
N HIS A 337 -8.80 -3.63 -8.57
CA HIS A 337 -8.26 -4.97 -8.82
C HIS A 337 -8.24 -5.29 -10.32
N TYR A 338 -8.05 -4.24 -11.14
CA TYR A 338 -8.03 -4.27 -12.59
C TYR A 338 -9.39 -4.55 -13.25
N GLU A 339 -10.49 -4.16 -12.60
CA GLU A 339 -11.85 -4.39 -13.09
C GLU A 339 -12.04 -3.86 -14.52
N GLY A 340 -12.64 -4.68 -15.38
CA GLY A 340 -12.89 -4.35 -16.78
C GLY A 340 -11.71 -4.53 -17.73
N THR A 341 -10.57 -5.04 -17.25
CA THR A 341 -9.40 -5.40 -18.08
C THR A 341 -9.28 -6.92 -18.20
N GLU A 342 -8.31 -7.41 -18.98
CA GLU A 342 -7.98 -8.84 -19.01
C GLU A 342 -7.33 -9.35 -17.71
N PHE A 343 -6.92 -8.44 -16.82
CA PHE A 343 -6.31 -8.74 -15.52
C PHE A 343 -7.30 -8.67 -14.35
N ASP A 344 -8.60 -8.48 -14.64
CA ASP A 344 -9.67 -8.35 -13.65
C ASP A 344 -9.70 -9.54 -12.68
N LEU A 345 -9.29 -9.30 -11.44
CA LEU A 345 -9.21 -10.35 -10.41
C LEU A 345 -10.57 -10.81 -9.91
N THR A 346 -11.67 -10.11 -10.23
CA THR A 346 -13.03 -10.54 -9.88
C THR A 346 -13.57 -11.62 -10.83
N LYS A 347 -12.79 -12.00 -11.87
CA LYS A 347 -13.18 -12.95 -12.91
C LYS A 347 -12.31 -14.21 -12.92
N GLY A 348 -12.82 -15.23 -13.61
CA GLY A 348 -12.15 -16.51 -13.83
C GLY A 348 -12.11 -17.42 -12.61
N ASP A 349 -11.61 -18.64 -12.82
CA ASP A 349 -11.64 -19.74 -11.84
C ASP A 349 -11.01 -19.36 -10.50
N ALA A 350 -9.94 -18.54 -10.54
CA ALA A 350 -9.24 -18.08 -9.34
C ALA A 350 -10.08 -17.15 -8.45
N ALA A 351 -11.12 -16.51 -8.99
CA ALA A 351 -12.06 -15.69 -8.23
C ALA A 351 -13.17 -16.52 -7.57
N GLY A 352 -13.28 -17.80 -7.94
CA GLY A 352 -14.33 -18.70 -7.46
C GLY A 352 -15.74 -18.28 -7.88
N PRO A 353 -16.78 -18.92 -7.31
CA PRO A 353 -18.17 -18.73 -7.74
C PRO A 353 -18.73 -17.34 -7.48
N PHE A 354 -18.08 -16.57 -6.60
CA PHE A 354 -18.60 -15.30 -6.11
C PHE A 354 -17.70 -14.11 -6.45
N GLY A 355 -16.71 -14.29 -7.32
CA GLY A 355 -15.91 -13.20 -7.86
C GLY A 355 -14.97 -12.53 -6.84
N ASN A 356 -14.39 -13.30 -5.91
CA ASN A 356 -13.49 -12.79 -4.89
C ASN A 356 -12.13 -12.37 -5.53
N PRO A 357 -11.71 -11.10 -5.44
CA PRO A 357 -10.49 -10.61 -6.08
C PRO A 357 -9.21 -10.98 -5.33
N TYR A 358 -9.31 -11.44 -4.08
CA TYR A 358 -8.13 -11.63 -3.25
C TYR A 358 -7.40 -12.94 -3.58
N ARG A 359 -6.07 -12.86 -3.57
CA ARG A 359 -5.17 -13.97 -3.86
C ARG A 359 -4.25 -14.19 -2.67
N TYR A 360 -4.19 -15.43 -2.19
CA TYR A 360 -3.32 -15.79 -1.08
C TYR A 360 -1.93 -16.11 -1.60
N LEU A 361 -0.92 -15.51 -0.97
CA LEU A 361 0.48 -15.81 -1.27
C LEU A 361 0.82 -17.21 -0.75
N GLY A 362 1.33 -18.06 -1.64
CA GLY A 362 1.89 -19.36 -1.35
C GLY A 362 3.43 -19.37 -1.35
N PRO A 363 4.05 -20.54 -1.08
CA PRO A 363 5.51 -20.67 -1.03
C PRO A 363 6.24 -20.31 -2.33
N HIS A 364 5.55 -20.33 -3.47
CA HIS A 364 6.10 -20.00 -4.78
C HIS A 364 5.85 -18.53 -5.18
N ASP A 365 5.02 -17.81 -4.43
CA ASP A 365 4.70 -16.39 -4.66
C ASP A 365 5.64 -15.44 -3.90
N ALA A 366 6.64 -15.99 -3.21
CA ALA A 366 7.64 -15.20 -2.51
C ALA A 366 8.49 -14.41 -3.51
N HIS A 367 8.68 -13.12 -3.22
CA HIS A 367 9.38 -12.13 -4.05
C HIS A 367 10.92 -12.25 -4.00
N THR A 368 11.46 -13.42 -3.64
CA THR A 368 12.92 -13.60 -3.51
C THR A 368 13.57 -13.93 -4.85
N ASP A 369 14.84 -13.59 -4.99
CA ASP A 369 15.71 -14.01 -6.11
C ASP A 369 15.33 -13.45 -7.49
N PHE A 370 14.44 -12.46 -7.55
CA PHE A 370 14.23 -11.62 -8.74
C PHE A 370 15.34 -10.57 -8.92
N GLN A 371 15.97 -10.15 -7.81
CA GLN A 371 16.99 -9.11 -7.75
C GLN A 371 18.40 -9.68 -7.98
N ASN A 372 18.78 -9.90 -9.24
CA ASN A 372 20.13 -10.32 -9.58
C ASN A 372 20.57 -9.65 -10.90
N GLU A 373 21.82 -9.18 -10.94
CA GLU A 373 22.38 -8.43 -12.07
C GLU A 373 22.49 -9.25 -13.37
N THR A 374 22.50 -10.58 -13.27
CA THR A 374 22.89 -11.48 -14.37
C THR A 374 21.82 -12.47 -14.78
N GLU A 375 20.98 -12.91 -13.85
CA GLU A 375 19.97 -13.94 -14.06
C GLU A 375 18.71 -13.59 -13.27
N MET A 376 17.55 -14.06 -13.72
CA MET A 376 16.30 -13.97 -12.96
C MET A 376 15.70 -15.36 -12.80
N GLU A 377 15.15 -15.66 -11.62
CA GLU A 377 14.38 -16.88 -11.43
C GLU A 377 12.96 -16.71 -11.97
N VAL A 378 12.56 -17.57 -12.91
CA VAL A 378 11.17 -17.67 -13.37
C VAL A 378 10.49 -18.81 -12.60
N ARG A 379 9.62 -18.46 -11.65
CA ARG A 379 8.87 -19.41 -10.81
C ARG A 379 7.48 -19.69 -11.40
N PRO A 380 6.93 -20.91 -11.21
CA PRO A 380 5.51 -21.16 -11.49
C PRO A 380 4.63 -20.48 -10.43
N GLY A 381 3.52 -19.87 -10.86
CA GLY A 381 2.61 -19.14 -9.98
C GLY A 381 2.73 -17.62 -10.16
N ALA A 382 2.38 -16.86 -9.12
CA ALA A 382 2.14 -15.41 -9.12
C ALA A 382 0.87 -14.96 -9.84
N ASN A 383 0.05 -14.20 -9.12
CA ASN A 383 -1.04 -13.41 -9.69
C ASN A 383 -0.52 -11.99 -9.93
N VAL A 384 -1.19 -11.23 -10.80
CA VAL A 384 -0.97 -9.78 -10.87
C VAL A 384 -1.21 -9.17 -9.48
N ARG A 385 -0.34 -8.25 -9.05
CA ARG A 385 -0.51 -7.59 -7.76
C ARG A 385 -1.58 -6.51 -7.89
N PRO A 386 -2.72 -6.58 -7.19
CA PRO A 386 -3.72 -5.51 -7.22
C PRO A 386 -3.26 -4.25 -6.50
N ILE A 387 -3.91 -3.12 -6.79
CA ILE A 387 -3.74 -1.89 -6.01
C ILE A 387 -4.40 -2.05 -4.65
N SER A 388 -5.64 -2.55 -4.60
CA SER A 388 -6.27 -2.98 -3.35
C SER A 388 -5.80 -4.37 -2.96
N ALA A 389 -4.79 -4.43 -2.09
CA ALA A 389 -4.25 -5.69 -1.59
C ALA A 389 -4.94 -6.14 -0.30
N ILE A 390 -5.20 -7.44 -0.16
CA ILE A 390 -5.83 -8.05 1.03
C ILE A 390 -5.02 -7.85 2.33
N PHE A 391 -3.72 -7.58 2.19
CA PHE A 391 -2.78 -7.37 3.30
C PHE A 391 -2.44 -5.89 3.54
N CYS A 392 -3.18 -4.97 2.91
CA CYS A 392 -3.10 -3.54 3.20
C CYS A 392 -3.39 -3.28 4.69
N SER A 393 -2.46 -2.62 5.38
CA SER A 393 -2.59 -2.26 6.79
C SER A 393 -3.46 -1.02 6.97
N TYR A 394 -3.19 -0.03 6.13
CA TYR A 394 -3.95 1.20 6.02
C TYR A 394 -3.68 1.81 4.66
N SER A 395 -4.57 2.69 4.25
CA SER A 395 -4.37 3.62 3.15
C SER A 395 -4.84 5.01 3.57
N TYR A 396 -4.33 6.04 2.92
CA TYR A 396 -4.85 7.39 3.10
C TYR A 396 -4.80 8.19 1.81
N VAL A 397 -5.66 9.20 1.75
CA VAL A 397 -5.53 10.33 0.83
C VAL A 397 -5.47 11.60 1.65
N ALA A 398 -4.35 12.32 1.64
CA ALA A 398 -4.26 13.63 2.25
C ALA A 398 -4.55 14.72 1.21
N GLN A 399 -5.19 15.80 1.65
CA GLN A 399 -5.60 16.90 0.79
C GLN A 399 -5.24 18.26 1.39
N ILE A 400 -4.93 19.24 0.54
CA ILE A 400 -4.73 20.64 0.93
C ILE A 400 -5.73 21.52 0.16
N ARG A 401 -6.73 22.04 0.86
CA ARG A 401 -7.82 22.85 0.29
C ARG A 401 -7.44 24.34 0.28
N PRO A 402 -7.06 24.94 -0.87
CA PRO A 402 -6.36 26.23 -0.90
C PRO A 402 -7.18 27.43 -0.43
N ASP A 403 -8.52 27.39 -0.57
CA ASP A 403 -9.42 28.51 -0.28
C ASP A 403 -9.77 28.68 1.22
N LEU A 404 -9.23 27.83 2.09
CA LEU A 404 -9.51 27.85 3.52
C LEU A 404 -8.38 28.52 4.32
N PRO A 405 -8.67 29.02 5.55
CA PRO A 405 -7.63 29.38 6.51
C PRO A 405 -6.63 28.24 6.72
N ASP A 406 -5.36 28.57 7.01
CA ASP A 406 -4.26 27.60 7.07
C ASP A 406 -4.55 26.43 8.03
N GLU A 407 -5.24 26.70 9.15
CA GLU A 407 -5.65 25.71 10.15
C GLU A 407 -6.69 24.70 9.64
N LEU A 408 -7.35 25.00 8.52
CA LEU A 408 -8.44 24.21 7.95
C LEU A 408 -8.07 23.58 6.60
N LYS A 409 -6.95 23.96 5.97
CA LYS A 409 -6.61 23.48 4.62
C LYS A 409 -6.39 21.97 4.57
N GLY A 410 -5.57 21.46 5.49
CA GLY A 410 -5.09 20.09 5.50
C GLY A 410 -6.08 19.10 6.11
N VAL A 411 -6.45 18.08 5.35
CA VAL A 411 -7.27 16.95 5.86
C VAL A 411 -6.64 15.64 5.40
N LEU A 412 -6.36 14.76 6.35
CA LEU A 412 -5.97 13.36 6.12
C LEU A 412 -7.24 12.50 6.09
N TRP A 413 -7.52 11.86 4.97
CA TRP A 413 -8.58 10.87 4.86
C TRP A 413 -7.97 9.49 5.09
N PHE A 414 -8.16 8.91 6.27
CA PHE A 414 -7.48 7.69 6.71
C PHE A 414 -8.41 6.47 6.69
N GLY A 415 -8.01 5.42 6.00
CA GLY A 415 -8.73 4.16 5.86
C GLY A 415 -7.91 2.98 6.41
N PRO A 416 -8.34 2.32 7.49
CA PRO A 416 -7.67 1.11 8.00
C PRO A 416 -7.96 -0.12 7.13
N ALA A 417 -7.08 -1.12 7.19
CA ALA A 417 -7.20 -2.38 6.44
C ALA A 417 -7.28 -2.17 4.91
N VAL A 418 -7.97 -3.07 4.20
CA VAL A 418 -8.05 -3.08 2.74
C VAL A 418 -8.81 -1.87 2.20
N ALA A 419 -8.20 -1.13 1.27
CA ALA A 419 -8.76 0.10 0.72
C ALA A 419 -10.14 -0.09 0.04
N TYR A 420 -10.39 -1.25 -0.59
CA TYR A 420 -11.65 -1.52 -1.27
C TYR A 420 -12.86 -1.52 -0.33
N GLU A 421 -12.77 -2.21 0.81
CA GLU A 421 -13.83 -2.27 1.82
C GLU A 421 -13.53 -1.44 3.08
N THR A 422 -12.79 -0.32 2.96
CA THR A 422 -12.60 0.63 4.06
C THR A 422 -13.40 1.92 3.89
N VAL A 423 -13.58 2.67 4.96
CA VAL A 423 -14.14 4.03 4.93
C VAL A 423 -13.05 4.99 5.35
N TYR A 424 -12.78 5.99 4.51
CA TYR A 424 -11.80 7.00 4.84
C TYR A 424 -12.38 8.03 5.81
N ALA A 425 -11.88 8.05 7.04
CA ALA A 425 -12.27 9.03 8.05
C ALA A 425 -11.50 10.34 7.87
N PRO A 426 -12.16 11.51 7.85
CA PRO A 426 -11.48 12.80 7.74
C PRO A 426 -10.85 13.23 9.08
N ILE A 427 -9.57 13.60 9.03
CA ILE A 427 -8.77 14.04 10.16
C ILE A 427 -8.13 15.37 9.78
N TYR A 428 -8.48 16.46 10.47
CA TYR A 428 -7.83 17.76 10.23
C TYR A 428 -6.36 17.69 10.63
N ALA A 429 -5.47 18.22 9.79
CA ALA A 429 -4.03 18.24 10.07
C ALA A 429 -3.68 19.04 11.35
N SER A 430 -4.50 20.04 11.68
CA SER A 430 -4.36 20.87 12.88
C SER A 430 -5.22 20.38 14.05
N SER A 431 -5.80 19.17 13.98
CA SER A 431 -6.51 18.60 15.12
C SER A 431 -5.54 18.10 16.20
N GLU A 432 -5.92 18.27 17.46
CA GLU A 432 -5.13 17.81 18.60
C GLU A 432 -5.51 16.39 19.08
N GLY A 433 -6.37 15.69 18.34
CA GLY A 433 -6.85 14.37 18.73
C GLY A 433 -7.42 13.56 17.57
N VAL A 434 -7.47 12.24 17.76
CA VAL A 434 -8.11 11.29 16.84
C VAL A 434 -8.90 10.30 17.67
N SER A 435 -9.93 9.69 17.09
CA SER A 435 -10.65 8.59 17.71
C SER A 435 -9.70 7.52 18.25
N ASP A 436 -9.95 7.12 19.49
CA ASP A 436 -9.17 6.13 20.25
C ASP A 436 -9.06 4.78 19.53
N SER A 437 -10.02 4.44 18.67
CA SER A 437 -10.02 3.21 17.88
C SER A 437 -8.92 3.20 16.81
N TYR A 438 -8.48 4.35 16.32
CA TYR A 438 -7.46 4.46 15.27
C TYR A 438 -6.03 4.51 15.82
N THR A 439 -5.87 4.88 17.10
CA THR A 439 -4.57 5.05 17.76
C THR A 439 -4.11 3.81 18.53
N LYS A 440 -4.93 2.74 18.51
CA LYS A 440 -4.71 1.52 19.27
C LYS A 440 -5.00 0.32 18.39
N GLY A 441 -4.25 -0.75 18.61
CA GLY A 441 -4.50 -2.01 17.92
C GLY A 441 -3.36 -2.98 18.12
N SER A 442 -3.69 -4.25 17.99
CA SER A 442 -2.69 -5.28 17.74
C SER A 442 -3.26 -6.23 16.71
N ARG A 443 -2.56 -6.44 15.61
CA ARG A 443 -2.94 -7.39 14.56
C ARG A 443 -2.67 -8.84 14.97
N LEU A 444 -2.06 -9.08 16.12
CA LEU A 444 -1.94 -10.41 16.73
C LEU A 444 -3.07 -10.72 17.72
N ASN A 445 -3.73 -9.70 18.26
CA ASN A 445 -4.77 -9.85 19.26
C ASN A 445 -6.08 -9.22 18.78
N TYR A 446 -7.04 -10.07 18.38
CA TYR A 446 -8.33 -9.60 17.92
C TYR A 446 -9.00 -8.69 18.96
N ASN A 447 -9.30 -7.46 18.56
CA ASN A 447 -10.05 -6.50 19.34
C ASN A 447 -10.94 -5.68 18.43
N TYR A 448 -12.24 -5.97 18.48
CA TYR A 448 -13.23 -5.28 17.66
C TYR A 448 -13.38 -3.79 17.98
N ASN A 449 -12.76 -3.26 19.03
CA ASN A 449 -12.74 -1.81 19.31
C ASN A 449 -11.57 -1.07 18.65
N THR A 450 -10.78 -1.76 17.84
CA THR A 450 -9.66 -1.17 17.10
C THR A 450 -10.06 -1.05 15.63
N ALA A 451 -9.62 0.01 14.97
CA ALA A 451 -10.02 0.35 13.61
C ALA A 451 -9.67 -0.79 12.64
N TYR A 452 -8.42 -1.28 12.68
CA TYR A 452 -7.97 -2.39 11.83
C TYR A 452 -8.93 -3.59 11.87
N TRP A 453 -9.18 -4.16 13.05
CA TRP A 453 -10.03 -5.36 13.18
C TRP A 453 -11.51 -5.11 12.92
N THR A 454 -11.97 -3.86 13.05
CA THR A 454 -13.35 -3.50 12.69
C THR A 454 -13.57 -3.67 11.19
N PHE A 455 -12.62 -3.19 10.38
CA PHE A 455 -12.71 -3.28 8.92
C PHE A 455 -12.28 -4.64 8.39
N ASP A 456 -11.15 -5.16 8.85
CA ASP A 456 -10.57 -6.45 8.41
C ASP A 456 -11.54 -7.63 8.61
N LEU A 457 -12.33 -7.63 9.70
CA LEU A 457 -13.36 -8.65 9.92
C LEU A 457 -14.39 -8.69 8.80
N LEU A 458 -14.89 -7.52 8.39
CA LEU A 458 -15.93 -7.45 7.36
C LEU A 458 -15.36 -7.84 5.99
N THR A 459 -14.15 -7.38 5.65
CA THR A 459 -13.47 -7.81 4.42
C THR A 459 -13.37 -9.33 4.37
N ASN A 460 -12.87 -9.97 5.43
CA ASN A 460 -12.74 -11.43 5.48
C ASN A 460 -14.10 -12.16 5.43
N TRP A 461 -15.16 -11.59 6.03
CA TRP A 461 -16.50 -12.16 5.93
C TRP A 461 -17.06 -12.06 4.51
N ALA A 462 -16.88 -10.92 3.85
CA ALA A 462 -17.33 -10.67 2.48
C ALA A 462 -16.76 -11.68 1.48
N MET A 463 -15.52 -12.13 1.69
CA MET A 463 -14.86 -13.14 0.85
C MET A 463 -15.65 -14.45 0.67
N LEU A 464 -16.57 -14.78 1.58
CA LEU A 464 -17.40 -15.98 1.49
C LEU A 464 -18.47 -15.90 0.38
N LYS A 465 -18.94 -14.70 0.06
CA LYS A 465 -19.98 -14.45 -0.97
C LYS A 465 -19.82 -13.04 -1.55
N TYR A 466 -18.64 -12.78 -2.09
CA TYR A 466 -18.13 -11.44 -2.38
C TYR A 466 -19.08 -10.58 -3.23
N ASN A 467 -19.52 -11.09 -4.38
CA ASN A 467 -20.45 -10.39 -5.27
C ASN A 467 -21.81 -10.03 -4.65
N ALA A 468 -22.25 -10.72 -3.59
CA ALA A 468 -23.51 -10.42 -2.92
C ALA A 468 -23.33 -9.37 -1.83
N MET A 469 -22.22 -9.40 -1.09
CA MET A 469 -21.99 -8.49 0.04
C MET A 469 -21.38 -7.16 -0.38
N THR A 470 -20.64 -7.12 -1.49
CA THR A 470 -19.92 -5.91 -1.94
C THR A 470 -20.83 -4.75 -2.27
N ASP A 471 -22.04 -4.98 -2.77
CA ASP A 471 -23.02 -3.92 -3.04
C ASP A 471 -23.47 -3.23 -1.73
N ASP A 472 -23.80 -4.02 -0.70
CA ASP A 472 -24.20 -3.49 0.61
C ASP A 472 -23.03 -2.72 1.26
N ILE A 473 -21.82 -3.26 1.19
CA ILE A 473 -20.59 -2.63 1.69
C ILE A 473 -20.32 -1.30 0.98
N SER A 474 -20.39 -1.29 -0.35
CA SER A 474 -20.12 -0.09 -1.16
C SER A 474 -21.18 0.99 -0.93
N GLN A 475 -22.44 0.59 -0.70
CA GLN A 475 -23.52 1.51 -0.38
C GLN A 475 -23.28 2.21 0.97
N GLU A 476 -22.91 1.45 2.00
CA GLU A 476 -22.64 2.01 3.32
C GLU A 476 -21.37 2.84 3.35
N GLN A 477 -20.31 2.39 2.66
CA GLN A 477 -19.08 3.16 2.45
C GLN A 477 -19.40 4.52 1.83
N LYS A 478 -20.14 4.53 0.71
CA LYS A 478 -20.56 5.76 0.05
C LYS A 478 -21.37 6.67 0.98
N ARG A 479 -22.34 6.11 1.73
CA ARG A 479 -23.15 6.88 2.68
C ARG A 479 -22.27 7.56 3.73
N LEU A 480 -21.36 6.81 4.35
CA LEU A 480 -20.48 7.31 5.40
C LEU A 480 -19.48 8.35 4.90
N GLU A 481 -18.96 8.20 3.68
CA GLU A 481 -18.06 9.17 3.06
C GLU A 481 -18.79 10.44 2.67
N GLU A 482 -19.95 10.35 2.01
CA GLU A 482 -20.77 11.52 1.65
C GLU A 482 -21.23 12.31 2.88
N GLU A 483 -21.61 11.61 3.96
CA GLU A 483 -21.93 12.24 5.25
C GLU A 483 -20.70 12.93 5.86
N SER A 484 -19.53 12.30 5.80
CA SER A 484 -18.26 12.87 6.28
C SER A 484 -17.92 14.15 5.51
N PHE A 485 -18.13 14.16 4.19
CA PHE A 485 -17.98 15.36 3.34
C PHE A 485 -18.90 16.50 3.74
N ALA A 486 -20.18 16.21 3.97
CA ALA A 486 -21.14 17.22 4.37
C ALA A 486 -20.79 17.82 5.74
N LYS A 487 -20.52 16.96 6.73
CA LYS A 487 -20.14 17.39 8.09
C LYS A 487 -18.81 18.14 8.11
N LEU A 488 -17.86 17.79 7.26
CA LEU A 488 -16.59 18.51 7.12
C LEU A 488 -16.83 19.96 6.71
N LYS A 489 -17.69 20.20 5.71
CA LYS A 489 -18.04 21.56 5.25
C LYS A 489 -18.72 22.39 6.35
N ASP A 490 -19.67 21.80 7.07
CA ASP A 490 -20.33 22.46 8.21
C ASP A 490 -19.34 22.82 9.33
N THR A 491 -18.34 21.95 9.53
CA THR A 491 -17.25 22.15 10.48
C THR A 491 -16.32 23.28 10.03
N ASP A 492 -15.95 23.34 8.75
CA ASP A 492 -15.15 24.41 8.16
C ASP A 492 -15.81 25.78 8.39
N GLU A 493 -17.11 25.90 8.11
CA GLU A 493 -17.85 27.15 8.30
C GLU A 493 -17.88 27.59 9.78
N SER A 494 -18.01 26.62 10.68
CA SER A 494 -18.05 26.87 12.13
C SER A 494 -16.69 27.30 12.66
N ALA A 495 -15.63 26.58 12.30
CA ALA A 495 -14.26 26.92 12.68
C ALA A 495 -13.80 28.24 12.07
N LYS A 496 -14.17 28.52 10.82
CA LYS A 496 -13.88 29.81 10.16
C LYS A 496 -14.49 30.99 10.92
N LYS A 497 -15.73 30.87 11.42
CA LYS A 497 -16.35 31.92 12.25
C LYS A 497 -15.59 32.16 13.56
N CYS A 498 -15.10 31.09 14.21
CA CYS A 498 -14.23 31.20 15.38
C CYS A 498 -12.96 31.99 15.03
N LEU A 499 -12.25 31.60 13.96
CA LEU A 499 -11.04 32.29 13.49
C LEU A 499 -11.28 33.77 13.16
N GLU A 500 -12.36 34.08 12.43
CA GLU A 500 -12.74 35.47 12.08
C GLU A 500 -13.06 36.33 13.32
N SER A 501 -13.47 35.71 14.43
CA SER A 501 -13.71 36.37 15.71
C SER A 501 -12.46 36.45 16.61
N GLY A 502 -11.33 35.87 16.20
CA GLY A 502 -10.10 35.79 16.97
C GLY A 502 -10.07 34.67 18.02
N ASP A 503 -10.99 33.70 17.93
CA ASP A 503 -11.10 32.56 18.84
C ASP A 503 -10.43 31.31 18.24
N SER A 504 -9.08 31.31 18.22
CA SER A 504 -8.30 30.19 17.71
C SER A 504 -8.53 28.90 18.50
N ASP A 505 -8.63 28.98 19.83
CA ASP A 505 -8.89 27.82 20.70
C ASP A 505 -10.27 27.19 20.39
N GLY A 506 -11.27 28.03 20.14
CA GLY A 506 -12.59 27.60 19.68
C GLY A 506 -12.54 26.89 18.33
N ALA A 507 -11.78 27.41 17.37
CA ALA A 507 -11.59 26.77 16.06
C ALA A 507 -10.94 25.39 16.19
N THR A 508 -9.84 25.28 16.96
CA THR A 508 -9.16 24.00 17.25
C THR A 508 -10.08 23.00 17.93
N SER A 509 -10.90 23.47 18.88
CA SER A 509 -11.89 22.63 19.57
C SER A 509 -12.96 22.10 18.61
N VAL A 510 -13.45 22.93 17.69
CA VAL A 510 -14.46 22.53 16.69
C VAL A 510 -13.92 21.43 15.77
N ILE A 511 -12.74 21.63 15.17
CA ILE A 511 -12.15 20.65 14.24
C ILE A 511 -11.73 19.36 14.95
N SER A 512 -11.28 19.43 16.20
CA SER A 512 -10.86 18.26 16.96
C SER A 512 -12.04 17.42 17.44
N ASN A 513 -13.12 18.07 17.90
CA ASN A 513 -14.35 17.36 18.24
C ASN A 513 -14.96 16.67 17.02
N PHE A 514 -14.96 17.32 15.85
CA PHE A 514 -15.37 16.67 14.60
C PHE A 514 -14.51 15.45 14.28
N THR A 515 -13.18 15.61 14.29
CA THR A 515 -12.21 14.54 13.96
C THR A 515 -12.43 13.30 14.84
N VAL A 516 -12.55 13.48 16.16
CA VAL A 516 -12.76 12.38 17.10
C VAL A 516 -14.14 11.76 16.93
N SER A 517 -15.21 12.57 16.97
CA SER A 517 -16.58 12.06 16.93
C SER A 517 -16.91 11.38 15.61
N ARG A 518 -16.41 11.89 14.47
CA ARG A 518 -16.67 11.27 13.18
C ARG A 518 -15.97 9.93 13.05
N GLY A 519 -14.73 9.80 13.55
CA GLY A 519 -14.04 8.51 13.63
C GLY A 519 -14.83 7.50 14.47
N ASP A 520 -15.33 7.90 15.64
CA ASP A 520 -16.13 7.02 16.51
C ASP A 520 -17.46 6.58 15.86
N GLU A 521 -18.14 7.50 15.16
CA GLU A 521 -19.37 7.21 14.40
C GLU A 521 -19.11 6.20 13.27
N ILE A 522 -18.06 6.40 12.47
CA ILE A 522 -17.69 5.49 11.38
C ILE A 522 -17.44 4.07 11.93
N ILE A 523 -16.69 3.96 13.03
CA ILE A 523 -16.43 2.67 13.67
C ILE A 523 -17.74 2.04 14.17
N SER A 524 -18.64 2.81 14.77
CA SER A 524 -19.94 2.31 15.23
C SER A 524 -20.80 1.78 14.07
N ASP A 525 -20.92 2.55 12.99
CA ASP A 525 -21.75 2.21 11.84
C ASP A 525 -21.19 1.00 11.08
N TRP A 526 -19.86 0.92 10.91
CA TRP A 526 -19.22 -0.23 10.28
C TRP A 526 -19.43 -1.53 11.08
N LYS A 527 -19.48 -1.43 12.41
CA LYS A 527 -19.81 -2.58 13.26
C LYS A 527 -21.24 -3.04 13.09
N ALA A 528 -22.17 -2.09 12.92
CA ALA A 528 -23.58 -2.38 12.67
C ALA A 528 -23.75 -3.06 11.32
N LEU A 529 -23.10 -2.54 10.27
CA LEU A 529 -23.04 -3.18 8.95
C LEU A 529 -22.49 -4.60 9.06
N THR A 530 -21.38 -4.80 9.77
CA THR A 530 -20.78 -6.13 9.93
C THR A 530 -21.77 -7.11 10.59
N ALA A 531 -22.48 -6.68 11.63
CA ALA A 531 -23.51 -7.50 12.26
C ALA A 531 -24.66 -7.83 11.29
N GLU A 532 -25.09 -6.87 10.47
CA GLU A 532 -26.10 -7.08 9.45
C GLU A 532 -25.64 -8.09 8.39
N MET A 533 -24.41 -7.97 7.87
CA MET A 533 -23.86 -8.87 6.86
C MET A 533 -23.72 -10.30 7.38
N ILE A 534 -23.37 -10.49 8.66
CA ILE A 534 -23.34 -11.80 9.30
C ILE A 534 -24.73 -12.45 9.32
N VAL A 535 -25.77 -11.68 9.65
CA VAL A 535 -27.15 -12.18 9.71
C VAL A 535 -27.69 -12.44 8.30
N LYS A 536 -27.57 -11.46 7.40
CA LYS A 536 -28.10 -11.48 6.04
C LYS A 536 -27.52 -12.64 5.24
N TYR A 537 -26.21 -12.91 5.35
CA TYR A 537 -25.51 -13.88 4.51
C TYR A 537 -25.08 -15.17 5.22
N SER A 538 -25.65 -15.46 6.40
CA SER A 538 -25.31 -16.65 7.17
C SER A 538 -25.55 -17.95 6.39
N ASN A 539 -24.60 -18.89 6.46
CA ASN A 539 -24.70 -20.23 5.87
C ASN A 539 -24.95 -20.24 4.35
N GLY A 540 -24.54 -19.19 3.62
CA GLY A 540 -24.73 -19.07 2.17
C GLY A 540 -26.13 -18.63 1.74
N LEU A 541 -27.04 -18.43 2.70
CA LEU A 541 -28.38 -17.89 2.47
C LEU A 541 -28.32 -16.39 2.17
N VAL A 542 -29.45 -15.82 1.72
CA VAL A 542 -29.68 -14.38 1.74
C VAL A 542 -31.00 -14.14 2.47
N THR A 543 -30.90 -13.59 3.67
CA THR A 543 -32.00 -13.35 4.59
C THR A 543 -32.28 -11.85 4.69
N ASP A 544 -33.50 -11.43 4.36
CA ASP A 544 -33.95 -10.08 4.68
C ASP A 544 -34.24 -10.00 6.19
N PRO A 545 -33.49 -9.20 6.97
CA PRO A 545 -33.65 -9.15 8.42
C PRO A 545 -34.96 -8.45 8.86
N VAL A 546 -35.66 -7.76 7.95
CA VAL A 546 -36.91 -7.05 8.22
C VAL A 546 -38.12 -7.91 7.87
N THR A 547 -38.14 -8.54 6.70
CA THR A 547 -39.27 -9.37 6.27
C THR A 547 -39.16 -10.82 6.72
N GLU A 548 -37.97 -11.24 7.18
CA GLU A 548 -37.61 -12.63 7.48
C GLU A 548 -37.63 -13.54 6.23
N ASP A 549 -37.70 -12.97 5.03
CA ASP A 549 -37.64 -13.73 3.79
C ASP A 549 -36.24 -14.31 3.60
N VAL A 550 -36.18 -15.61 3.30
CA VAL A 550 -34.92 -16.33 3.06
C VAL A 550 -34.91 -16.81 1.61
N SER A 551 -33.83 -16.49 0.90
CA SER A 551 -33.54 -17.08 -0.40
C SER A 551 -32.30 -17.98 -0.36
N GLU A 552 -32.42 -19.13 -0.99
CA GLU A 552 -31.34 -20.11 -1.17
C GLU A 552 -30.60 -19.79 -2.48
N GLY A 553 -29.74 -18.77 -2.45
CA GLY A 553 -29.09 -18.27 -3.67
C GLY A 553 -28.22 -19.30 -4.41
N GLY A 554 -27.76 -20.35 -3.73
CA GLY A 554 -26.96 -21.42 -4.34
C GLY A 554 -25.64 -20.95 -4.96
N TYR A 555 -25.06 -21.79 -5.82
CA TYR A 555 -23.96 -21.41 -6.70
C TYR A 555 -24.51 -20.88 -8.02
N PRO A 556 -23.79 -20.02 -8.76
CA PRO A 556 -24.22 -19.59 -10.09
C PRO A 556 -24.17 -20.75 -11.10
N ASP A 557 -24.99 -20.63 -12.15
CA ASP A 557 -25.15 -21.61 -13.23
C ASP A 557 -23.80 -22.04 -13.85
N ASP A 558 -22.91 -21.08 -14.11
CA ASP A 558 -21.58 -21.36 -14.68
C ASP A 558 -20.70 -22.17 -13.74
N TRP A 559 -20.80 -21.97 -12.42
CA TRP A 559 -20.08 -22.78 -11.44
C TRP A 559 -20.60 -24.22 -11.39
N TYR A 560 -21.92 -24.43 -11.55
CA TYR A 560 -22.47 -25.78 -11.70
C TYR A 560 -21.97 -26.47 -12.96
N ASN A 561 -21.75 -25.72 -14.04
CA ASN A 561 -21.12 -26.23 -15.26
C ASN A 561 -19.67 -26.65 -15.02
N GLU A 562 -18.86 -25.73 -14.51
CA GLU A 562 -17.42 -25.93 -14.28
C GLU A 562 -17.14 -27.09 -13.32
N THR A 563 -17.95 -27.24 -12.27
CA THR A 563 -17.77 -28.30 -11.28
C THR A 563 -18.38 -29.64 -11.67
N GLY A 564 -19.13 -29.70 -12.78
CA GLY A 564 -19.83 -30.89 -13.24
C GLY A 564 -20.99 -31.30 -12.34
N TYR A 565 -21.69 -30.32 -11.76
CA TYR A 565 -22.84 -30.50 -10.87
C TYR A 565 -24.15 -30.00 -11.51
N GLN A 566 -24.22 -29.92 -12.84
CA GLN A 566 -25.38 -29.42 -13.59
C GLN A 566 -26.70 -30.06 -13.13
N TYR A 567 -26.66 -31.35 -12.79
CA TYR A 567 -27.80 -32.12 -12.25
C TYR A 567 -27.52 -32.78 -10.87
N GLY A 568 -26.35 -32.51 -10.29
CA GLY A 568 -25.90 -33.03 -8.98
C GLY A 568 -26.00 -34.56 -8.80
N PRO A 569 -25.94 -35.09 -7.56
CA PRO A 569 -26.02 -36.52 -7.27
C PRO A 569 -27.46 -37.06 -7.35
N ARG A 570 -28.22 -36.63 -8.36
CA ARG A 570 -29.56 -37.16 -8.69
C ARG A 570 -29.49 -38.27 -9.74
N VAL A 571 -28.33 -38.39 -10.40
CA VAL A 571 -27.97 -39.47 -11.31
C VAL A 571 -26.90 -40.33 -10.62
N TYR A 572 -27.09 -41.66 -10.62
CA TYR A 572 -26.12 -42.58 -9.99
C TYR A 572 -24.82 -42.71 -10.81
N GLN A 573 -24.93 -42.64 -12.14
CA GLN A 573 -23.85 -42.68 -13.12
C GLN A 573 -23.18 -41.30 -13.24
N PHE A 574 -22.59 -40.83 -12.14
CA PHE A 574 -22.06 -39.47 -12.04
C PHE A 574 -20.82 -39.25 -12.93
N ASP A 575 -19.96 -40.25 -13.07
CA ASP A 575 -18.77 -40.17 -13.94
C ASP A 575 -19.20 -40.12 -15.42
N GLU A 576 -20.16 -40.96 -15.81
CA GLU A 576 -20.70 -40.96 -17.17
C GLU A 576 -21.47 -39.67 -17.49
N LEU A 577 -22.16 -39.07 -16.52
CA LEU A 577 -22.79 -37.77 -16.67
C LEU A 577 -21.76 -36.66 -16.96
N LYS A 578 -20.61 -36.68 -16.28
CA LYS A 578 -19.51 -35.72 -16.51
C LYS A 578 -18.83 -35.91 -17.87
N GLU A 579 -18.76 -37.14 -18.35
CA GLU A 579 -18.19 -37.48 -19.66
C GLU A 579 -19.17 -37.24 -20.82
N THR A 580 -20.42 -36.85 -20.55
CA THR A 580 -21.43 -36.59 -21.59
C THR A 580 -21.16 -35.26 -22.29
N ASP A 581 -20.72 -35.33 -23.55
CA ASP A 581 -20.43 -34.16 -24.38
C ASP A 581 -21.67 -33.25 -24.57
N GLY A 582 -21.47 -31.94 -24.38
CA GLY A 582 -22.50 -30.92 -24.64
C GLY A 582 -23.50 -30.70 -23.51
N LEU A 583 -23.36 -31.39 -22.38
CA LEU A 583 -24.19 -31.18 -21.19
C LEU A 583 -23.90 -29.80 -20.56
N SER A 584 -24.95 -29.03 -20.29
CA SER A 584 -24.87 -27.75 -19.58
C SER A 584 -26.02 -27.62 -18.58
N TYR A 585 -25.82 -26.79 -17.56
CA TYR A 585 -26.82 -26.38 -16.59
C TYR A 585 -27.85 -25.55 -17.33
N THR A 586 -29.10 -25.99 -17.29
CA THR A 586 -30.20 -25.36 -18.04
C THR A 586 -31.15 -24.55 -17.15
N ASN A 587 -30.87 -24.47 -15.85
CA ASN A 587 -31.75 -23.89 -14.81
C ASN A 587 -33.21 -24.39 -14.91
N LYS A 588 -33.38 -25.64 -15.36
CA LYS A 588 -34.67 -26.28 -15.55
C LYS A 588 -34.63 -27.68 -14.94
N SER A 589 -35.70 -28.02 -14.24
CA SER A 589 -35.86 -29.39 -13.74
C SER A 589 -36.36 -30.30 -14.84
N VAL A 590 -35.74 -31.47 -14.93
CA VAL A 590 -36.18 -32.58 -15.77
C VAL A 590 -36.88 -33.62 -14.89
N TRP A 591 -38.01 -34.14 -15.37
CA TRP A 591 -38.87 -35.04 -14.61
C TRP A 591 -38.87 -36.43 -15.24
N VAL A 592 -38.06 -37.32 -14.68
CA VAL A 592 -37.97 -38.74 -15.07
C VAL A 592 -38.72 -39.64 -14.07
N LYS A 593 -38.95 -40.90 -14.43
CA LYS A 593 -39.48 -41.87 -13.46
C LYS A 593 -38.39 -42.20 -12.43
N LYS A 594 -38.82 -42.57 -11.22
CA LYS A 594 -37.91 -42.90 -10.11
C LYS A 594 -36.96 -44.07 -10.43
N ASP A 595 -37.39 -44.97 -11.29
CA ASP A 595 -36.67 -46.16 -11.74
C ASP A 595 -36.03 -46.00 -13.12
N SER A 596 -35.96 -44.77 -13.64
CA SER A 596 -35.35 -44.51 -14.95
C SER A 596 -33.88 -44.90 -14.99
N THR A 597 -33.45 -45.48 -16.12
CA THR A 597 -32.02 -45.76 -16.36
C THR A 597 -31.28 -44.47 -16.68
N PHE A 598 -29.95 -44.51 -16.66
CA PHE A 598 -29.14 -43.35 -17.04
C PHE A 598 -29.44 -42.90 -18.48
N GLU A 599 -29.60 -43.85 -19.41
CA GLU A 599 -29.93 -43.56 -20.81
C GLU A 599 -31.29 -42.88 -20.94
N GLU A 600 -32.30 -43.31 -20.17
CA GLU A 600 -33.62 -42.66 -20.15
C GLU A 600 -33.54 -41.24 -19.57
N ILE A 601 -32.64 -40.99 -18.60
CA ILE A 601 -32.41 -39.66 -18.06
C ILE A 601 -31.73 -38.76 -19.09
N LEU A 602 -30.73 -39.29 -19.82
CA LEU A 602 -30.01 -38.58 -20.88
C LEU A 602 -30.88 -38.13 -22.05
N GLU A 603 -32.01 -38.81 -22.31
CA GLU A 603 -32.94 -38.38 -23.36
C GLU A 603 -33.67 -37.07 -23.01
N ASP A 604 -33.79 -36.76 -21.71
CA ASP A 604 -34.56 -35.62 -21.21
C ASP A 604 -33.69 -34.44 -20.71
N ILE A 605 -32.37 -34.64 -20.48
CA ILE A 605 -31.40 -33.59 -20.09
C ILE A 605 -30.53 -33.15 -21.27
#